data_AF-A0A924Y0M6-F1
#
_entry.id   AF-A0A924Y0M6-F1
#
_cell.length_a   1.000
_cell.length_b   1.000
_cell.length_c   1.000
_cell.angle_alpha   90.00
_cell.angle_beta   90.00
_cell.angle_gamma   90.00
#
_symmetry.space_group_name_H-M   'P 1'
#
loop_
_entity.id
_entity.type
_entity.pdbx_description
1 polymer ?
#
loop_
_entity_poly.entity_id
_entity_poly.type
_entity_poly.pdbx_seq_one_letter_code
_entity_poly.pdbx_strand_id
1 'polypeptide(L)'
;MLPQLPASHATAAHCETVADWWPRHRAIAAAHVDPIHQAIVGGFVADRVGWAFASGYQAALRALFPDTPADRICALCVTEAGGNSPKAIRSSLRRDGADWVLDGSKRWATLGQAGALFFVAARDEAASGERAAIRIARVDSKAKGLKIENMPAAKFVPEVPHAQLHFTNLTVREEQILPGDGYDQYVKPFRTVEDIHVQAAVLAYLMREGQRLSWPQHWLERLSALLAALGKLADMPAAEAETHIALAGALAIGAGLIAETEAYWLAAATDPAALRWRRDRELLAVAAGAREQRTRRAWEVLKAAQGPKMAP
;
A
#
# COMPACT_ATOMS: atom_id res chain seq x y z
N MET A 1 0.98 21.16 -6.09
CA MET A 1 -0.05 21.34 -7.13
C MET A 1 -0.45 19.95 -7.57
N LEU A 2 -1.73 19.57 -7.53
CA LEU A 2 -2.14 18.24 -8.01
C LEU A 2 -1.63 18.08 -9.46
N PRO A 3 -1.02 16.94 -9.81
CA PRO A 3 -0.56 16.70 -11.18
C PRO A 3 -1.77 16.88 -12.10
N GLN A 4 -1.61 17.64 -13.19
CA GLN A 4 -2.72 17.98 -14.08
C GLN A 4 -3.43 16.68 -14.49
N LEU A 5 -4.75 16.60 -14.23
CA LEU A 5 -5.64 15.48 -14.53
C LEU A 5 -6.59 15.91 -15.67
N PRO A 6 -6.11 16.04 -16.91
CA PRO A 6 -6.84 16.72 -17.98
C PRO A 6 -7.94 15.80 -18.52
N ALA A 7 -9.05 16.38 -18.97
CA ALA A 7 -10.15 15.63 -19.58
C ALA A 7 -9.72 14.82 -20.83
N SER A 8 -8.66 15.22 -21.53
CA SER A 8 -8.09 14.46 -22.65
C SER A 8 -7.54 13.09 -22.25
N HIS A 9 -7.29 12.86 -20.97
CA HIS A 9 -6.85 11.59 -20.40
C HIS A 9 -7.98 10.82 -19.71
N ALA A 10 -9.24 11.25 -19.87
CA ALA A 10 -10.40 10.57 -19.29
C ALA A 10 -10.61 9.15 -19.87
N THR A 11 -10.05 8.84 -21.04
CA THR A 11 -10.01 7.48 -21.59
C THR A 11 -8.70 6.81 -21.23
N ALA A 12 -8.74 5.81 -20.34
CA ALA A 12 -7.59 4.99 -19.99
C ALA A 12 -7.29 3.95 -21.07
N ALA A 13 -6.01 3.72 -21.37
CA ALA A 13 -5.60 2.62 -22.23
C ALA A 13 -5.84 1.28 -21.53
N HIS A 14 -6.51 0.35 -22.23
CA HIS A 14 -6.78 -1.00 -21.73
C HIS A 14 -5.51 -1.68 -21.23
N CYS A 15 -5.61 -2.39 -20.12
CA CYS A 15 -4.48 -3.00 -19.42
C CYS A 15 -4.92 -4.29 -18.72
N GLU A 16 -4.43 -5.45 -19.14
CA GLU A 16 -4.91 -6.74 -18.60
C GLU A 16 -3.89 -7.42 -17.70
N THR A 17 -2.59 -7.18 -17.92
CA THR A 17 -1.53 -7.92 -17.26
C THR A 17 -0.56 -7.01 -16.52
N VAL A 18 0.19 -7.59 -15.58
CA VAL A 18 1.30 -6.90 -14.91
C VAL A 18 2.36 -6.45 -15.93
N ALA A 19 2.56 -7.21 -17.02
CA ALA A 19 3.50 -6.88 -18.08
C ALA A 19 3.08 -5.62 -18.88
N ASP A 20 1.78 -5.37 -19.02
CA ASP A 20 1.26 -4.15 -19.66
C ASP A 20 1.33 -2.94 -18.72
N TRP A 21 1.00 -3.16 -17.44
CA TRP A 21 0.93 -2.10 -16.43
C TRP A 21 2.31 -1.61 -16.01
N TRP A 22 3.26 -2.52 -15.77
CA TRP A 22 4.53 -2.18 -15.13
C TRP A 22 5.36 -1.14 -15.91
N PRO A 23 5.54 -1.25 -17.23
CA PRO A 23 6.25 -0.23 -18.01
C PRO A 23 5.58 1.16 -17.92
N ARG A 24 4.24 1.20 -17.87
CA ARG A 24 3.47 2.46 -17.73
C ARG A 24 3.70 3.09 -16.37
N HIS A 25 3.59 2.31 -15.29
CA HIS A 25 3.85 2.81 -13.95
C HIS A 25 5.32 3.27 -13.78
N ARG A 26 6.28 2.57 -14.38
CA ARG A 26 7.68 3.01 -14.41
C ARG A 26 7.87 4.35 -15.10
N ALA A 27 7.19 4.58 -16.23
CA ALA A 27 7.25 5.88 -16.91
C ALA A 27 6.70 7.01 -16.03
N ILE A 28 5.61 6.75 -15.30
CA ILE A 28 5.04 7.69 -14.32
C ILE A 28 6.03 7.95 -13.18
N ALA A 29 6.63 6.91 -12.60
CA ALA A 29 7.62 7.03 -11.54
C ALA A 29 8.87 7.81 -11.99
N ALA A 30 9.27 7.67 -13.25
CA ALA A 30 10.37 8.44 -13.82
C ALA A 30 10.00 9.93 -14.05
N ALA A 31 8.75 10.23 -14.36
CA ALA A 31 8.27 11.60 -14.60
C ALA A 31 7.93 12.36 -13.31
N HIS A 32 7.66 11.66 -12.22
CA HIS A 32 7.22 12.23 -10.94
C HIS A 32 8.10 11.73 -9.79
N VAL A 33 8.93 12.61 -9.24
CA VAL A 33 9.84 12.27 -8.13
C VAL A 33 9.06 11.90 -6.86
N ASP A 34 7.99 12.64 -6.58
CA ASP A 34 7.18 12.45 -5.37
C ASP A 34 6.25 11.23 -5.49
N PRO A 35 6.38 10.22 -4.60
CA PRO A 35 5.54 9.02 -4.62
C PRO A 35 4.04 9.31 -4.54
N ILE A 36 3.57 10.33 -3.83
CA ILE A 36 2.12 10.59 -3.77
C ILE A 36 1.58 11.05 -5.12
N HIS A 37 2.39 11.77 -5.91
CA HIS A 37 2.04 12.09 -7.29
C HIS A 37 2.06 10.85 -8.19
N GLN A 38 3.00 9.92 -7.98
CA GLN A 38 3.01 8.63 -8.71
C GLN A 38 1.72 7.84 -8.46
N ALA A 39 1.24 7.82 -7.21
CA ALA A 39 -0.02 7.17 -6.85
C ALA A 39 -1.23 7.83 -7.53
N ILE A 40 -1.33 9.16 -7.45
CA ILE A 40 -2.44 9.94 -8.03
C ILE A 40 -2.46 9.76 -9.56
N VAL A 41 -1.34 9.98 -10.25
CA VAL A 41 -1.27 9.86 -11.72
C VAL A 41 -1.48 8.41 -12.14
N GLY A 42 -0.85 7.45 -11.46
CA GLY A 42 -1.02 6.02 -11.72
C GLY A 42 -2.46 5.55 -11.57
N GLY A 43 -3.14 6.00 -10.52
CA GLY A 43 -4.56 5.76 -10.31
C GLY A 43 -5.44 6.40 -11.40
N PHE A 44 -5.15 7.65 -11.75
CA PHE A 44 -5.90 8.37 -12.77
C PHE A 44 -5.82 7.71 -14.15
N VAL A 45 -4.67 7.14 -14.54
CA VAL A 45 -4.52 6.49 -15.87
C VAL A 45 -4.87 4.99 -15.87
N ALA A 46 -5.19 4.41 -14.72
CA ALA A 46 -5.48 2.98 -14.59
C ALA A 46 -6.90 2.62 -15.07
N ASP A 47 -7.07 1.74 -16.06
CA ASP A 47 -8.40 1.35 -16.60
C ASP A 47 -9.31 0.54 -15.63
N ARG A 48 -8.80 0.17 -14.46
CA ARG A 48 -9.50 -0.60 -13.41
C ARG A 48 -8.90 -0.35 -12.02
N VAL A 49 -9.67 -0.67 -10.98
CA VAL A 49 -9.26 -0.54 -9.57
C VAL A 49 -7.97 -1.30 -9.27
N GLY A 50 -7.77 -2.48 -9.89
CA GLY A 50 -6.56 -3.27 -9.66
C GLY A 50 -5.26 -2.56 -9.99
N TRP A 51 -5.20 -1.87 -11.13
CA TRP A 51 -4.00 -1.11 -11.51
C TRP A 51 -3.86 0.19 -10.73
N ALA A 52 -4.97 0.80 -10.31
CA ALA A 52 -4.94 1.93 -9.39
C ALA A 52 -4.35 1.51 -8.04
N PHE A 53 -4.81 0.39 -7.47
CA PHE A 53 -4.26 -0.21 -6.26
C PHE A 53 -2.77 -0.53 -6.43
N ALA A 54 -2.38 -1.21 -7.51
CA ALA A 54 -0.99 -1.58 -7.77
C ALA A 54 -0.07 -0.35 -7.83
N SER A 55 -0.52 0.74 -8.49
CA SER A 55 0.23 1.99 -8.54
C SER A 55 0.32 2.70 -7.20
N GLY A 56 -0.77 2.75 -6.43
CA GLY A 56 -0.77 3.28 -5.06
C GLY A 56 0.16 2.48 -4.13
N TYR A 57 0.14 1.16 -4.23
CA TYR A 57 0.98 0.26 -3.43
C TYR A 57 2.47 0.41 -3.77
N GLN A 58 2.83 0.44 -5.06
CA GLN A 58 4.22 0.66 -5.48
C GLN A 58 4.76 2.04 -5.11
N ALA A 59 3.91 3.07 -5.14
CA ALA A 59 4.24 4.40 -4.67
C ALA A 59 4.43 4.42 -3.15
N ALA A 60 3.55 3.78 -2.37
CA ALA A 60 3.68 3.66 -0.93
C ALA A 60 5.02 3.01 -0.52
N LEU A 61 5.42 1.95 -1.23
CA LEU A 61 6.70 1.29 -1.00
C LEU A 61 7.88 2.22 -1.29
N ARG A 62 7.82 3.04 -2.33
CA ARG A 62 8.87 4.02 -2.66
C ARG A 62 8.92 5.17 -1.65
N ALA A 63 7.79 5.56 -1.08
CA ALA A 63 7.75 6.54 0.00
C ALA A 63 8.44 6.01 1.29
N LEU A 64 8.26 4.73 1.62
CA LEU A 64 8.87 4.13 2.80
C LEU A 64 10.30 3.64 2.58
N PHE A 65 10.61 3.18 1.37
CA PHE A 65 11.90 2.61 0.97
C PHE A 65 12.48 3.42 -0.21
N PRO A 66 12.98 4.65 0.03
CA PRO A 66 13.38 5.57 -1.04
C PRO A 66 14.53 5.05 -1.91
N ASP A 67 15.42 4.21 -1.36
CA ASP A 67 16.56 3.61 -2.09
C ASP A 67 16.17 2.42 -2.99
N THR A 68 14.87 2.20 -3.19
CA THR A 68 14.37 1.12 -4.03
C THR A 68 14.73 1.36 -5.50
N PRO A 69 15.28 0.36 -6.22
CA PRO A 69 15.56 0.48 -7.64
C PRO A 69 14.30 0.80 -8.46
N ALA A 70 14.38 1.82 -9.33
CA ALA A 70 13.24 2.32 -10.08
C ALA A 70 12.62 1.30 -11.05
N ASP A 71 13.41 0.31 -11.51
CA ASP A 71 13.02 -0.73 -12.45
C ASP A 71 12.45 -2.00 -11.79
N ARG A 72 12.40 -2.04 -10.46
CA ARG A 72 11.90 -3.20 -9.70
C ARG A 72 10.50 -2.98 -9.14
N ILE A 73 9.64 -3.97 -9.37
CA ILE A 73 8.42 -4.17 -8.58
C ILE A 73 8.86 -4.55 -7.16
N CYS A 74 8.15 -4.05 -6.16
CA CYS A 74 8.46 -4.35 -4.76
C CYS A 74 7.26 -4.93 -4.01
N ALA A 75 7.53 -5.67 -2.94
CA ALA A 75 6.50 -6.12 -2.02
C ALA A 75 7.02 -6.14 -0.58
N LEU A 76 6.20 -5.66 0.36
CA LEU A 76 6.43 -5.83 1.78
C LEU A 76 5.80 -7.13 2.25
N CYS A 77 6.61 -8.06 2.75
CA CYS A 77 6.21 -9.42 3.09
C CYS A 77 6.25 -9.64 4.61
N VAL A 78 5.10 -9.41 5.24
CA VAL A 78 4.93 -9.55 6.71
C VAL A 78 4.10 -10.77 7.05
N THR A 79 2.94 -10.90 6.41
CA THR A 79 1.90 -11.89 6.75
C THR A 79 2.38 -13.32 6.57
N GLU A 80 2.10 -14.14 7.58
CA GLU A 80 2.29 -15.59 7.57
C GLU A 80 0.96 -16.31 7.77
N ALA A 81 0.96 -17.64 7.74
CA ALA A 81 -0.23 -18.44 8.02
C ALA A 81 -0.85 -18.13 9.40
N GLY A 82 -0.02 -17.79 10.40
CA GLY A 82 -0.46 -17.39 11.73
C GLY A 82 -0.92 -15.93 11.87
N GLY A 83 -0.82 -15.13 10.80
CA GLY A 83 -1.14 -13.70 10.79
C GLY A 83 0.08 -12.81 10.59
N ASN A 84 -0.10 -11.51 10.81
CA ASN A 84 0.90 -10.47 10.56
C ASN A 84 1.35 -9.70 11.81
N SER A 85 0.86 -10.09 13.00
CA SER A 85 1.33 -9.49 14.26
C SER A 85 2.78 -9.93 14.55
N PRO A 86 3.60 -9.11 15.22
CA PRO A 86 4.98 -9.49 15.56
C PRO A 86 5.09 -10.83 16.29
N LYS A 87 4.12 -11.10 17.18
CA LYS A 87 4.03 -12.33 17.96
C LYS A 87 3.63 -13.56 17.12
N ALA A 88 3.03 -13.37 15.96
CA ALA A 88 2.65 -14.45 15.04
C ALA A 88 3.73 -14.79 14.00
N ILE A 89 4.64 -13.85 13.67
CA ILE A 89 5.71 -14.07 12.68
C ILE A 89 6.65 -15.18 13.15
N ARG A 90 6.89 -16.22 12.37
CA ARG A 90 7.84 -17.31 12.67
C ARG A 90 9.04 -17.35 11.75
N SER A 91 9.00 -16.69 10.59
CA SER A 91 10.19 -16.55 9.74
C SER A 91 11.32 -15.93 10.55
N SER A 92 12.53 -16.46 10.41
CA SER A 92 13.66 -16.16 11.29
C SER A 92 14.91 -15.78 10.51
N LEU A 93 15.74 -14.97 11.14
CA LEU A 93 17.07 -14.55 10.71
C LEU A 93 18.04 -14.98 11.79
N ARG A 94 18.93 -15.91 11.44
CA ARG A 94 20.01 -16.38 12.29
C ARG A 94 21.33 -15.80 11.82
N ARG A 95 22.16 -15.32 12.73
CA ARG A 95 23.54 -14.91 12.40
C ARG A 95 24.36 -16.10 11.91
N ASP A 96 25.09 -15.92 10.81
CA ASP A 96 26.07 -16.88 10.29
C ASP A 96 27.33 -16.13 9.84
N GLY A 97 28.33 -16.06 10.72
CA GLY A 97 29.50 -15.21 10.52
C GLY A 97 29.13 -13.73 10.42
N ALA A 98 29.49 -13.10 9.29
CA ALA A 98 29.16 -11.71 8.98
C ALA A 98 27.76 -11.53 8.37
N ASP A 99 27.15 -12.62 7.89
CA ASP A 99 25.88 -12.61 7.18
C ASP A 99 24.75 -13.18 8.07
N TRP A 100 23.59 -13.37 7.45
CA TRP A 100 22.41 -13.98 8.04
C TRP A 100 21.90 -15.13 7.19
N VAL A 101 21.20 -16.04 7.83
CA VAL A 101 20.42 -17.09 7.18
C VAL A 101 18.94 -16.85 7.46
N LEU A 102 18.15 -16.72 6.39
CA LEU A 102 16.70 -16.54 6.42
C LEU A 102 15.99 -17.87 6.16
N ASP A 103 15.10 -18.24 7.09
CA ASP A 103 14.22 -19.40 6.99
C ASP A 103 12.77 -19.00 7.29
N GLY A 104 11.81 -19.67 6.66
CA GLY A 104 10.40 -19.51 6.97
C GLY A 104 9.49 -19.38 5.76
N SER A 105 8.35 -18.73 5.93
CA SER A 105 7.37 -18.58 4.84
C SER A 105 6.52 -17.32 5.00
N LYS A 106 6.23 -16.69 3.87
CA LYS A 106 5.31 -15.54 3.77
C LYS A 106 4.15 -15.85 2.85
N ARG A 107 3.03 -15.20 3.09
CA ARG A 107 1.81 -15.32 2.28
C ARG A 107 1.31 -13.94 1.91
N TRP A 108 0.62 -13.86 0.77
CA TRP A 108 0.07 -12.62 0.23
C TRP A 108 1.13 -11.62 -0.23
N ALA A 109 2.24 -12.11 -0.79
CA ALA A 109 3.23 -11.24 -1.44
C ALA A 109 2.63 -10.65 -2.73
N THR A 110 2.09 -9.44 -2.64
CA THR A 110 1.47 -8.68 -3.74
C THR A 110 2.46 -8.48 -4.88
N LEU A 111 2.05 -8.80 -6.12
CA LEU A 111 2.89 -8.76 -7.33
C LEU A 111 4.15 -9.62 -7.28
N GLY A 112 4.27 -10.56 -6.32
CA GLY A 112 5.53 -11.27 -6.05
C GLY A 112 6.10 -12.07 -7.23
N GLN A 113 5.25 -12.51 -8.15
CA GLN A 113 5.66 -13.29 -9.33
C GLN A 113 6.35 -12.44 -10.41
N ALA A 114 6.24 -11.11 -10.35
CA ALA A 114 6.69 -10.21 -11.39
C ALA A 114 8.15 -9.73 -11.21
N GLY A 115 9.05 -10.63 -10.77
CA GLY A 115 10.47 -10.33 -10.60
C GLY A 115 10.76 -9.34 -9.45
N ALA A 116 9.95 -9.41 -8.39
CA ALA A 116 9.95 -8.40 -7.34
C ALA A 116 11.24 -8.37 -6.50
N LEU A 117 11.50 -7.23 -5.87
CA LEU A 117 12.36 -7.10 -4.69
C LEU A 117 11.45 -7.21 -3.45
N PHE A 118 11.76 -8.15 -2.57
CA PHE A 118 10.98 -8.40 -1.36
C PHE A 118 11.61 -7.73 -0.15
N PHE A 119 10.80 -7.00 0.61
CA PHE A 119 11.13 -6.55 1.96
C PHE A 119 10.52 -7.54 2.95
N VAL A 120 11.32 -8.47 3.46
CA VAL A 120 10.84 -9.61 4.25
C VAL A 120 11.01 -9.32 5.73
N ALA A 121 9.90 -9.30 6.47
CA ALA A 121 9.94 -9.19 7.93
C ALA A 121 10.24 -10.55 8.56
N ALA A 122 11.30 -10.66 9.34
CA ALA A 122 11.67 -11.90 10.04
C ALA A 122 12.17 -11.60 11.45
N ARG A 123 12.11 -12.59 12.34
CA ARG A 123 12.59 -12.49 13.71
C ARG A 123 14.10 -12.65 13.76
N ASP A 124 14.77 -11.77 14.48
CA ASP A 124 16.17 -11.96 14.87
C ASP A 124 16.22 -13.07 15.95
N GLU A 125 16.81 -14.24 15.63
CA GLU A 125 16.86 -15.39 16.56
C GLU A 125 17.71 -15.11 17.80
N ALA A 126 18.69 -14.22 17.72
CA ALA A 126 19.59 -13.91 18.83
C ALA A 126 18.97 -12.92 19.82
N ALA A 127 17.90 -12.23 19.43
CA ALA A 127 17.28 -11.22 20.28
C ALA A 127 16.49 -11.88 21.42
N SER A 128 16.93 -11.63 22.65
CA SER A 128 16.21 -12.00 23.86
C SER A 128 15.34 -10.84 24.32
N GLY A 129 14.05 -11.11 24.56
CA GLY A 129 13.10 -10.11 25.03
C GLY A 129 11.65 -10.57 24.91
N GLU A 130 10.76 -9.97 25.69
CA GLU A 130 9.31 -10.28 25.64
C GLU A 130 8.66 -9.87 24.29
N ARG A 131 9.26 -8.89 23.62
CA ARG A 131 8.84 -8.42 22.29
C ARG A 131 9.70 -9.09 21.23
N ALA A 132 9.06 -9.73 20.26
CA ALA A 132 9.76 -10.27 19.08
C ALA A 132 10.50 -9.14 18.35
N ALA A 133 11.84 -9.25 18.28
CA ALA A 133 12.67 -8.32 17.52
C ALA A 133 12.52 -8.65 16.03
N ILE A 134 11.90 -7.73 15.29
CA ILE A 134 11.68 -7.88 13.85
C ILE A 134 12.80 -7.15 13.11
N ARG A 135 13.34 -7.77 12.06
CA ARG A 135 14.23 -7.15 11.07
C ARG A 135 13.54 -7.18 9.71
N ILE A 136 13.95 -6.29 8.81
CA ILE A 136 13.54 -6.33 7.40
C ILE A 136 14.74 -6.71 6.54
N ALA A 137 14.63 -7.80 5.78
CA ALA A 137 15.63 -8.24 4.81
C ALA A 137 15.20 -7.88 3.38
N ARG A 138 16.13 -7.34 2.59
CA ARG A 138 15.97 -7.14 1.13
C ARG A 138 16.35 -8.42 0.39
N VAL A 139 15.37 -9.09 -0.21
CA VAL A 139 15.54 -10.37 -0.91
C VAL A 139 15.14 -10.24 -2.38
N ASP A 140 16.07 -10.54 -3.28
CA ASP A 140 15.79 -10.58 -4.71
C ASP A 140 14.92 -11.82 -5.04
N SER A 141 13.92 -11.66 -5.92
CA SER A 141 13.13 -12.78 -6.44
C SER A 141 13.93 -13.96 -7.01
N LYS A 142 15.18 -13.74 -7.44
CA LYS A 142 16.10 -14.76 -7.97
C LYS A 142 17.07 -15.31 -6.93
N ALA A 143 16.96 -14.91 -5.66
CA ALA A 143 17.85 -15.37 -4.60
C ALA A 143 17.79 -16.90 -4.44
N LYS A 144 18.94 -17.54 -4.35
CA LYS A 144 19.03 -18.98 -4.07
C LYS A 144 18.44 -19.27 -2.69
N GLY A 145 17.59 -20.28 -2.59
CA GLY A 145 16.88 -20.62 -1.34
C GLY A 145 15.51 -19.94 -1.19
N LEU A 146 15.09 -19.11 -2.16
CA LEU A 146 13.72 -18.62 -2.27
C LEU A 146 12.93 -19.46 -3.29
N LYS A 147 11.77 -19.95 -2.88
CA LYS A 147 10.74 -20.50 -3.77
C LYS A 147 9.50 -19.60 -3.73
N ILE A 148 9.01 -19.23 -4.92
CA ILE A 148 7.81 -18.40 -5.10
C ILE A 148 6.70 -19.30 -5.65
N GLU A 149 5.56 -19.35 -4.98
CA GLU A 149 4.40 -20.14 -5.38
C GLU A 149 3.18 -19.25 -5.64
N ASN A 150 2.51 -19.49 -6.77
CA ASN A 150 1.37 -18.70 -7.18
C ASN A 150 0.16 -18.98 -6.29
N MET A 151 -0.55 -17.91 -5.91
CA MET A 151 -1.84 -18.05 -5.25
C MET A 151 -2.98 -17.93 -6.26
N PRO A 152 -4.13 -18.59 -6.01
CA PRO A 152 -5.34 -18.35 -6.78
C PRO A 152 -5.70 -16.86 -6.80
N ALA A 153 -6.32 -16.42 -7.90
CA ALA A 153 -6.77 -15.04 -8.02
C ALA A 153 -7.73 -14.68 -6.87
N ALA A 154 -7.59 -13.45 -6.35
CA ALA A 154 -8.47 -12.93 -5.33
C ALA A 154 -9.89 -12.68 -5.89
N LYS A 155 -10.89 -12.66 -5.00
CA LYS A 155 -12.30 -12.43 -5.38
C LYS A 155 -12.53 -11.02 -5.94
N PHE A 156 -11.79 -10.05 -5.39
CA PHE A 156 -11.69 -8.68 -5.88
C PHE A 156 -10.29 -8.44 -6.40
N VAL A 157 -10.15 -7.55 -7.39
CA VAL A 157 -8.85 -7.16 -7.96
C VAL A 157 -8.01 -8.39 -8.41
N PRO A 158 -8.59 -9.35 -9.16
CA PRO A 158 -7.90 -10.57 -9.57
C PRO A 158 -6.69 -10.32 -10.47
N GLU A 159 -6.58 -9.15 -11.09
CA GLU A 159 -5.47 -8.77 -11.98
C GLU A 159 -4.17 -8.52 -11.19
N VAL A 160 -4.24 -8.34 -9.88
CA VAL A 160 -3.06 -8.16 -9.02
C VAL A 160 -2.70 -9.49 -8.35
N PRO A 161 -1.73 -10.25 -8.90
CA PRO A 161 -1.39 -11.57 -8.38
C PRO A 161 -0.77 -11.49 -7.00
N HIS A 162 -0.95 -12.56 -6.22
CA HIS A 162 -0.29 -12.77 -4.94
C HIS A 162 0.54 -14.05 -4.99
N ALA A 163 1.57 -14.10 -4.15
CA ALA A 163 2.41 -15.28 -4.01
C ALA A 163 2.57 -15.72 -2.55
N GLN A 164 2.86 -17.01 -2.39
CA GLN A 164 3.52 -17.54 -1.20
C GLN A 164 5.03 -17.57 -1.46
N LEU A 165 5.79 -17.23 -0.42
CA LEU A 165 7.25 -17.26 -0.45
C LEU A 165 7.72 -18.28 0.58
N HIS A 166 8.63 -19.15 0.18
CA HIS A 166 9.28 -20.10 1.07
C HIS A 166 10.78 -19.86 1.05
N PHE A 167 11.38 -19.70 2.22
CA PHE A 167 12.79 -19.44 2.40
C PHE A 167 13.41 -20.67 3.08
N THR A 168 14.50 -21.19 2.51
CA THR A 168 15.22 -22.34 3.04
C THR A 168 16.71 -22.10 2.95
N ASN A 169 17.34 -21.88 4.10
CA ASN A 169 18.75 -21.53 4.23
C ASN A 169 19.17 -20.40 3.26
N LEU A 170 18.36 -19.36 3.13
CA LEU A 170 18.64 -18.25 2.22
C LEU A 170 19.66 -17.31 2.87
N THR A 171 20.85 -17.19 2.27
CA THR A 171 21.88 -16.25 2.75
C THR A 171 21.49 -14.80 2.45
N VAL A 172 21.47 -13.97 3.49
CA VAL A 172 21.20 -12.52 3.43
C VAL A 172 22.43 -11.80 3.98
N ARG A 173 23.06 -10.98 3.14
CA ARG A 173 24.22 -10.19 3.57
C ARG A 173 23.82 -9.08 4.54
N GLU A 174 24.74 -8.61 5.38
CA GLU A 174 24.46 -7.55 6.36
C GLU A 174 23.87 -6.29 5.69
N GLU A 175 24.40 -5.87 4.54
CA GLU A 175 23.92 -4.70 3.80
C GLU A 175 22.48 -4.86 3.27
N GLN A 176 21.98 -6.09 3.19
CA GLN A 176 20.61 -6.37 2.78
C GLN A 176 19.62 -6.26 3.95
N ILE A 177 20.09 -6.23 5.19
CA ILE A 177 19.26 -5.95 6.36
C ILE A 177 19.06 -4.44 6.49
N LEU A 178 17.80 -4.02 6.61
CA LEU A 178 17.49 -2.61 6.88
C LEU A 178 17.81 -2.26 8.33
N PRO A 179 18.30 -1.03 8.58
CA PRO A 179 18.68 -0.60 9.92
C PRO A 179 17.46 -0.49 10.85
N GLY A 180 17.71 -0.58 12.16
CA GLY A 180 16.70 -0.32 13.19
C GLY A 180 15.75 -1.48 13.50
N ASP A 181 14.64 -1.16 14.19
CA ASP A 181 13.57 -2.13 14.47
C ASP A 181 12.65 -2.24 13.25
N GLY A 182 12.57 -3.45 12.71
CA GLY A 182 11.83 -3.76 11.50
C GLY A 182 10.33 -3.45 11.60
N TYR A 183 9.76 -3.61 12.80
CA TYR A 183 8.33 -3.40 12.99
C TYR A 183 7.99 -1.93 13.18
N ASP A 184 8.69 -1.24 14.08
CA ASP A 184 8.40 0.15 14.42
C ASP A 184 8.81 1.13 13.31
N GLN A 185 9.89 0.85 12.57
CA GLN A 185 10.36 1.74 11.51
C GLN A 185 9.76 1.46 10.13
N TYR A 186 9.30 0.23 9.86
CA TYR A 186 8.81 -0.13 8.54
C TYR A 186 7.40 -0.71 8.57
N VAL A 187 7.16 -1.86 9.22
CA VAL A 187 5.85 -2.54 9.15
C VAL A 187 4.70 -1.67 9.64
N LYS A 188 4.86 -1.03 10.80
CA LYS A 188 3.84 -0.19 11.42
C LYS A 188 3.56 1.10 10.61
N PRO A 189 4.56 1.94 10.26
CA PRO A 189 4.31 3.14 9.47
C PRO A 189 3.88 2.84 8.05
N PHE A 190 4.33 1.73 7.43
CA PHE A 190 3.89 1.34 6.09
C PHE A 190 2.38 1.31 5.98
N ARG A 191 1.67 0.90 7.04
CA ARG A 191 0.22 0.83 6.98
C ARG A 191 -0.44 2.20 6.81
N THR A 192 0.09 3.23 7.45
CA THR A 192 -0.37 4.62 7.27
C THR A 192 -0.02 5.13 5.86
N VAL A 193 1.22 4.86 5.41
CA VAL A 193 1.70 5.24 4.07
C VAL A 193 0.86 4.56 2.97
N GLU A 194 0.60 3.26 3.11
CA GLU A 194 -0.23 2.45 2.22
C GLU A 194 -1.66 2.97 2.17
N ASP A 195 -2.31 3.19 3.32
CA ASP A 195 -3.67 3.72 3.39
C ASP A 195 -3.77 5.08 2.66
N ILE A 196 -2.77 5.98 2.78
CA ILE A 196 -2.73 7.29 2.08
C ILE A 196 -2.63 7.10 0.55
N HIS A 197 -1.61 6.37 0.09
CA HIS A 197 -1.28 6.29 -1.34
C HIS A 197 -2.29 5.44 -2.12
N VAL A 198 -2.75 4.32 -1.55
CA VAL A 198 -3.78 3.48 -2.17
C VAL A 198 -5.10 4.24 -2.25
N GLN A 199 -5.50 4.96 -1.19
CA GLN A 199 -6.71 5.78 -1.23
C GLN A 199 -6.61 6.87 -2.30
N ALA A 200 -5.48 7.57 -2.39
CA ALA A 200 -5.26 8.60 -3.41
C ALA A 200 -5.36 8.03 -4.82
N ALA A 201 -4.77 6.86 -5.07
CA ALA A 201 -4.83 6.20 -6.37
C ALA A 201 -6.26 5.76 -6.75
N VAL A 202 -7.02 5.16 -5.81
CA VAL A 202 -8.40 4.76 -6.09
C VAL A 202 -9.32 5.96 -6.29
N LEU A 203 -9.16 7.03 -5.51
CA LEU A 203 -9.90 8.27 -5.73
C LEU A 203 -9.56 8.91 -7.08
N ALA A 204 -8.29 8.89 -7.50
CA ALA A 204 -7.88 9.38 -8.81
C ALA A 204 -8.46 8.52 -9.95
N TYR A 205 -8.57 7.20 -9.76
CA TYR A 205 -9.31 6.33 -10.68
C TYR A 205 -10.79 6.78 -10.81
N LEU A 206 -11.45 7.04 -9.68
CA LEU A 206 -12.84 7.52 -9.67
C LEU A 206 -12.98 8.92 -10.27
N MET A 207 -11.99 9.80 -10.09
CA MET A 207 -11.93 11.09 -10.77
C MET A 207 -12.01 10.92 -12.27
N ARG A 208 -11.16 10.05 -12.84
CA ARG A 208 -11.16 9.79 -14.28
C ARG A 208 -12.49 9.20 -14.75
N GLU A 209 -13.02 8.21 -14.04
CA GLU A 209 -14.32 7.62 -14.40
C GLU A 209 -15.45 8.65 -14.32
N GLY A 210 -15.42 9.54 -13.32
CA GLY A 210 -16.37 10.64 -13.21
C GLY A 210 -16.25 11.66 -14.33
N GLN A 211 -15.03 11.97 -14.79
CA GLN A 211 -14.84 12.81 -15.98
C GLN A 211 -15.37 12.10 -17.24
N ARG A 212 -15.05 10.82 -17.44
CA ARG A 212 -15.44 10.02 -18.61
C ARG A 212 -16.96 9.84 -18.71
N LEU A 213 -17.61 9.59 -17.58
CA LEU A 213 -19.04 9.35 -17.47
C LEU A 213 -19.85 10.62 -17.13
N SER A 214 -19.21 11.80 -17.15
CA SER A 214 -19.86 13.08 -16.88
C SER A 214 -20.61 13.15 -15.55
N TRP A 215 -20.00 12.66 -14.47
CA TRP A 215 -20.53 12.78 -13.11
C TRP A 215 -20.57 14.26 -12.66
N PRO A 216 -21.35 14.59 -11.61
CA PRO A 216 -21.55 15.98 -11.22
C PRO A 216 -20.26 16.73 -10.90
N GLN A 217 -20.12 17.94 -11.45
CA GLN A 217 -18.91 18.77 -11.30
C GLN A 217 -18.56 19.02 -9.81
N HIS A 218 -19.55 19.34 -8.98
CA HIS A 218 -19.34 19.57 -7.54
C HIS A 218 -18.83 18.31 -6.80
N TRP A 219 -19.06 17.11 -7.33
CA TRP A 219 -18.48 15.88 -6.79
C TRP A 219 -16.98 15.79 -7.15
N LEU A 220 -16.63 16.10 -8.39
CA LEU A 220 -15.23 16.14 -8.86
C LEU A 220 -14.42 17.22 -8.10
N GLU A 221 -15.01 18.38 -7.80
CA GLU A 221 -14.40 19.44 -7.00
C GLU A 221 -14.07 18.97 -5.57
N ARG A 222 -15.02 18.32 -4.89
CA ARG A 222 -14.82 17.75 -3.55
C ARG A 222 -13.76 16.65 -3.55
N LEU A 223 -13.78 15.78 -4.55
CA LEU A 223 -12.75 14.75 -4.70
C LEU A 223 -11.37 15.36 -4.95
N SER A 224 -11.28 16.43 -5.75
CA SER A 224 -10.02 17.16 -5.97
C SER A 224 -9.46 17.72 -4.67
N ALA A 225 -10.31 18.34 -3.85
CA ALA A 225 -9.91 18.85 -2.54
C ALA A 225 -9.38 17.73 -1.63
N LEU A 226 -10.03 16.56 -1.64
CA LEU A 226 -9.57 15.39 -0.88
C LEU A 226 -8.22 14.84 -1.38
N LEU A 227 -8.00 14.77 -2.71
CA LEU A 227 -6.69 14.39 -3.26
C LEU A 227 -5.59 15.37 -2.83
N ALA A 228 -5.87 16.66 -2.79
CA ALA A 228 -4.92 17.66 -2.29
C ALA A 228 -4.61 17.46 -0.80
N ALA A 229 -5.62 17.15 0.00
CA ALA A 229 -5.46 16.83 1.42
C ALA A 229 -4.62 15.56 1.64
N LEU A 230 -4.87 14.49 0.87
CA LEU A 230 -4.05 13.27 0.91
C LEU A 230 -2.60 13.53 0.50
N GLY A 231 -2.37 14.43 -0.47
CA GLY A 231 -1.04 14.95 -0.79
C GLY A 231 -0.32 15.52 0.43
N LYS A 232 -1.02 16.34 1.22
CA LYS A 232 -0.46 16.90 2.47
C LYS A 232 -0.30 15.89 3.59
N LEU A 233 -1.18 14.91 3.68
CA LEU A 233 -1.02 13.82 4.65
C LEU A 233 0.19 12.95 4.32
N ALA A 234 0.57 12.81 3.05
CA ALA A 234 1.76 12.06 2.65
C ALA A 234 3.07 12.74 3.10
N ASP A 235 3.07 14.07 3.26
CA ASP A 235 4.21 14.84 3.81
C ASP A 235 4.35 14.69 5.34
N MET A 236 3.30 14.22 6.03
CA MET A 236 3.29 14.11 7.49
C MET A 236 4.00 12.84 7.98
N PRO A 237 4.68 12.86 9.14
CA PRO A 237 5.34 11.67 9.66
C PRO A 237 4.33 10.55 9.96
N ALA A 238 4.52 9.40 9.31
CA ALA A 238 3.56 8.29 9.33
C ALA A 238 3.37 7.60 10.69
N ALA A 239 4.24 7.88 11.67
CA ALA A 239 4.19 7.32 13.02
C ALA A 239 3.39 8.19 14.01
N GLU A 240 3.13 9.45 13.68
CA GLU A 240 2.59 10.44 14.62
C GLU A 240 1.07 10.34 14.78
N ALA A 241 0.59 10.71 15.97
CA ALA A 241 -0.82 10.62 16.32
C ALA A 241 -1.69 11.56 15.47
N GLU A 242 -1.20 12.77 15.21
CA GLU A 242 -1.83 13.80 14.38
C GLU A 242 -2.07 13.29 12.96
N THR A 243 -1.07 12.61 12.38
CA THR A 243 -1.17 11.99 11.05
C THR A 243 -2.30 10.96 11.02
N HIS A 244 -2.37 10.08 12.03
CA HIS A 244 -3.41 9.05 12.10
C HIS A 244 -4.82 9.65 12.23
N ILE A 245 -4.98 10.72 13.01
CA ILE A 245 -6.28 11.38 13.21
C ILE A 245 -6.71 12.10 11.94
N ALA A 246 -5.81 12.88 11.33
CA ALA A 246 -6.10 13.60 10.10
C ALA A 246 -6.40 12.63 8.94
N LEU A 247 -5.66 11.52 8.85
CA LEU A 247 -5.93 10.44 7.91
C LEU A 247 -7.29 9.80 8.15
N ALA A 248 -7.68 9.54 9.40
CA ALA A 248 -9.00 8.99 9.70
C ALA A 248 -10.14 9.89 9.19
N GLY A 249 -10.00 11.22 9.36
CA GLY A 249 -10.92 12.20 8.78
C GLY A 249 -10.96 12.16 7.25
N ALA A 250 -9.79 12.17 6.60
CA ALA A 250 -9.71 12.10 5.14
C ALA A 250 -10.32 10.81 4.57
N LEU A 251 -10.07 9.66 5.22
CA LEU A 251 -10.66 8.37 4.82
C LEU A 251 -12.19 8.37 4.99
N ALA A 252 -12.73 9.01 6.04
CA ALA A 252 -14.17 9.13 6.24
C ALA A 252 -14.82 10.00 5.16
N ILE A 253 -14.20 11.13 4.80
CA ILE A 253 -14.66 11.99 3.68
C ILE A 253 -14.63 11.18 2.37
N GLY A 254 -13.54 10.45 2.12
CA GLY A 254 -13.40 9.58 0.96
C GLY A 254 -14.48 8.49 0.91
N ALA A 255 -14.79 7.86 2.03
CA ALA A 255 -15.86 6.87 2.12
C ALA A 255 -17.23 7.46 1.77
N GLY A 256 -17.53 8.70 2.21
CA GLY A 256 -18.75 9.42 1.82
C GLY A 256 -18.82 9.66 0.31
N LEU A 257 -17.74 10.21 -0.28
CA LEU A 257 -17.68 10.43 -1.74
C LEU A 257 -17.84 9.12 -2.53
N ILE A 258 -17.21 8.04 -2.06
CA ILE A 258 -17.32 6.71 -2.68
C ILE A 258 -18.75 6.18 -2.59
N ALA A 259 -19.43 6.34 -1.45
CA ALA A 259 -20.82 5.91 -1.29
C ALA A 259 -21.76 6.67 -2.26
N GLU A 260 -21.54 7.96 -2.48
CA GLU A 260 -22.30 8.75 -3.47
C GLU A 260 -22.16 8.20 -4.90
N THR A 261 -21.04 7.55 -5.23
CA THR A 261 -20.83 6.98 -6.57
C THR A 261 -21.77 5.83 -6.91
N GLU A 262 -22.44 5.21 -5.93
CA GLU A 262 -23.34 4.09 -6.18
C GLU A 262 -24.46 4.47 -7.16
N ALA A 263 -25.05 5.65 -6.98
CA ALA A 263 -26.07 6.15 -7.89
C ALA A 263 -25.53 6.36 -9.32
N TYR A 264 -24.28 6.85 -9.43
CA TYR A 264 -23.65 7.10 -10.72
C TYR A 264 -23.30 5.79 -11.44
N TRP A 265 -22.83 4.78 -10.70
CA TRP A 265 -22.55 3.46 -11.25
C TRP A 265 -23.82 2.71 -11.67
N LEU A 266 -24.93 2.89 -10.94
CA LEU A 266 -26.23 2.35 -11.33
C LEU A 266 -26.74 2.98 -12.64
N ALA A 267 -26.54 4.29 -12.83
CA ALA A 267 -26.89 4.96 -14.08
C ALA A 267 -26.08 4.46 -15.29
N ALA A 268 -24.88 3.92 -15.05
CA ALA A 268 -23.99 3.34 -16.06
C ALA A 268 -23.83 1.81 -15.89
N ALA A 269 -24.87 1.09 -15.46
CA ALA A 269 -24.75 -0.31 -15.02
C ALA A 269 -24.22 -1.31 -16.07
N THR A 270 -24.36 -0.99 -17.36
CA THR A 270 -23.83 -1.80 -18.48
C THR A 270 -22.39 -1.46 -18.86
N ASP A 271 -21.83 -0.38 -18.31
CA ASP A 271 -20.45 0.02 -18.57
C ASP A 271 -19.48 -1.02 -17.95
N PRO A 272 -18.46 -1.48 -18.70
CA PRO A 272 -17.48 -2.44 -18.18
C PRO A 272 -16.78 -1.99 -16.89
N ALA A 273 -16.57 -0.69 -16.69
CA ALA A 273 -15.99 -0.15 -15.46
C ALA A 273 -16.95 -0.29 -14.27
N ALA A 274 -18.26 -0.15 -14.48
CA ALA A 274 -19.26 -0.38 -13.43
C ALA A 274 -19.29 -1.85 -12.98
N LEU A 275 -19.16 -2.79 -13.93
CA LEU A 275 -19.05 -4.23 -13.62
C LEU A 275 -17.82 -4.53 -12.76
N ARG A 276 -16.65 -4.01 -13.15
CA ARG A 276 -15.40 -4.17 -12.39
C ARG A 276 -15.48 -3.49 -11.03
N TRP A 277 -16.03 -2.29 -10.95
CA TRP A 277 -16.19 -1.56 -9.69
C TRP A 277 -17.02 -2.35 -8.67
N ARG A 278 -18.16 -2.93 -9.08
CA ARG A 278 -19.00 -3.76 -8.19
C ARG A 278 -18.23 -4.95 -7.61
N ARG A 279 -17.38 -5.59 -8.41
CA ARG A 279 -16.50 -6.67 -7.97
C ARG A 279 -15.39 -6.16 -7.03
N ASP A 280 -14.77 -5.04 -7.37
CA ASP A 280 -13.49 -4.62 -6.79
C ASP A 280 -13.60 -3.70 -5.56
N ARG A 281 -14.75 -3.05 -5.36
CA ARG A 281 -14.95 -2.10 -4.24
C ARG A 281 -14.75 -2.72 -2.85
N GLU A 282 -14.83 -4.05 -2.73
CA GLU A 282 -14.52 -4.78 -1.49
C GLU A 282 -13.08 -4.54 -1.00
N LEU A 283 -12.16 -4.19 -1.90
CA LEU A 283 -10.79 -3.80 -1.56
C LEU A 283 -10.77 -2.70 -0.47
N LEU A 284 -11.71 -1.76 -0.52
CA LEU A 284 -11.76 -0.61 0.39
C LEU A 284 -12.08 -1.01 1.84
N ALA A 285 -12.76 -2.14 2.04
CA ALA A 285 -13.06 -2.67 3.36
C ALA A 285 -11.84 -3.34 4.02
N VAL A 286 -10.78 -3.63 3.26
CA VAL A 286 -9.61 -4.35 3.77
C VAL A 286 -8.94 -3.57 4.90
N ALA A 287 -8.84 -4.24 6.05
CA ALA A 287 -8.24 -3.75 7.29
C ALA A 287 -8.85 -2.46 7.88
N ALA A 288 -10.17 -2.28 7.70
CA ALA A 288 -10.95 -1.27 8.42
C ALA A 288 -10.75 -1.31 9.94
N GLY A 289 -10.79 -2.50 10.56
CA GLY A 289 -10.58 -2.64 12.01
C GLY A 289 -9.18 -2.21 12.48
N ALA A 290 -8.14 -2.42 11.67
CA ALA A 290 -6.79 -1.94 11.99
C ALA A 290 -6.70 -0.41 11.96
N ARG A 291 -7.42 0.23 11.03
CA ARG A 291 -7.51 1.70 10.97
C ARG A 291 -8.25 2.26 12.18
N GLU A 292 -9.39 1.69 12.55
CA GLU A 292 -10.15 2.11 13.74
C GLU A 292 -9.33 2.00 15.02
N GLN A 293 -8.61 0.89 15.21
CA GLN A 293 -7.74 0.71 16.37
C GLN A 293 -6.61 1.76 16.41
N ARG A 294 -6.00 2.07 15.26
CA ARG A 294 -4.94 3.08 15.16
C ARG A 294 -5.46 4.47 15.51
N THR A 295 -6.62 4.85 14.96
CA THR A 295 -7.26 6.14 15.26
C THR A 295 -7.56 6.26 16.75
N ARG A 296 -8.10 5.20 17.38
CA ARG A 296 -8.37 5.18 18.81
C ARG A 296 -7.09 5.40 19.63
N ARG A 297 -6.02 4.67 19.30
CA ARG A 297 -4.72 4.79 19.96
C ARG A 297 -4.12 6.20 19.80
N ALA A 298 -4.28 6.82 18.63
CA ALA A 298 -3.81 8.18 18.38
C ALA A 298 -4.54 9.21 19.27
N TRP A 299 -5.87 9.08 19.42
CA TRP A 299 -6.62 9.92 20.35
C TRP A 299 -6.21 9.72 21.81
N GLU A 300 -5.90 8.49 22.22
CA GLU A 300 -5.37 8.21 23.57
C GLU A 300 -4.05 8.93 23.82
N VAL A 301 -3.14 8.91 22.85
CA VAL A 301 -1.83 9.59 22.93
C VAL A 301 -2.02 11.11 23.08
N LEU A 302 -2.85 11.74 22.24
CA LEU A 302 -3.08 13.18 22.32
C LEU A 302 -3.75 13.60 23.64
N LYS A 303 -4.68 12.79 24.17
CA LYS A 303 -5.32 13.06 25.47
C LYS A 303 -4.32 12.95 26.62
N ALA A 304 -3.44 11.96 26.59
CA ALA A 304 -2.40 11.80 27.60
C ALA A 304 -1.40 12.98 27.60
N ALA A 305 -1.07 13.51 26.41
CA ALA A 305 -0.18 14.66 26.25
C ALA A 305 -0.75 15.98 26.83
N GLN A 306 -2.08 16.09 26.99
CA GLN A 306 -2.73 17.31 27.49
C GLN A 306 -2.74 17.44 29.04
N GLY A 307 -2.30 16.41 29.79
CA GLY A 307 -2.28 16.41 31.26
C GLY A 307 -3.66 16.55 31.93
N PRO A 308 -3.79 16.29 33.24
CA PRO A 308 -5.02 16.62 33.95
C PRO A 308 -5.17 18.16 33.99
N LYS A 309 -6.28 18.69 33.48
CA LYS A 309 -6.66 20.09 33.72
C LYS A 309 -6.66 20.30 35.24
N MET A 310 -5.76 21.16 35.76
CA MET A 310 -5.91 21.65 37.12
C MET A 310 -7.26 22.36 37.20
N ALA A 311 -8.15 21.85 38.04
CA ALA A 311 -9.43 22.47 38.30
C ALA A 311 -9.20 23.86 38.95
N PRO A 312 -10.04 24.86 38.63
CA PRO A 312 -9.95 26.20 39.22
C PRO A 312 -10.22 26.20 40.72
#